data_AF-A0A410E011-F1
#
_entry.id   AF-A0A410E011-F1
#
_cell.length_a   1.000
_cell.length_b   1.000
_cell.length_c   1.000
_cell.angle_alpha   90.00
_cell.angle_beta   90.00
_cell.angle_gamma   90.00
#
_symmetry.space_group_name_H-M   'P 1'
#
loop_
_entity.id
_entity.type
_entity.pdbx_description
1 polymer ?
#
loop_
_entity_poly.entity_id
_entity_poly.type
_entity_poly.pdbx_seq_one_letter_code
_entity_poly.pdbx_strand_id
1 'polypeptide(L)'
;MGKIKNSQYISFIVMILLISFIVNVFLSFNNGDYKERIGKKSSDELEDIIHRNETIKDILTNSIQSKCILKTDLVKISSQYDQLYLSVWGLMDDYSYYKTSKKLLLKDDGNINYDVTNDTVSKIKLYMNKFVESNISLTGDKIELKTNDLLNFQKMNDFSKELDSYFKDTIKKNSSDGTYDGMKDKLEGKNYWIDMLNNVFNISNKYSNFEFKA
;
A
#
# COMPACT_ATOMS: atom_id res chain seq x y z
N MET A 1 -47.41 -10.47 -47.72
CA MET A 1 -47.30 -10.44 -46.23
C MET A 1 -45.88 -10.77 -45.68
N GLY A 2 -44.80 -10.71 -46.49
CA GLY A 2 -43.44 -11.12 -46.06
C GLY A 2 -42.42 -9.99 -45.78
N LYS A 3 -42.71 -8.72 -46.11
CA LYS A 3 -41.73 -7.62 -45.98
C LYS A 3 -41.63 -7.01 -44.58
N ILE A 4 -42.70 -7.03 -43.79
CA ILE A 4 -42.77 -6.38 -42.46
C ILE A 4 -42.02 -7.19 -41.40
N LYS A 5 -42.05 -8.53 -41.46
CA LYS A 5 -41.32 -9.41 -40.52
C LYS A 5 -39.80 -9.21 -40.63
N ASN A 6 -39.22 -9.19 -41.83
CA ASN A 6 -37.78 -9.00 -42.01
C ASN A 6 -37.26 -7.65 -41.48
N SER A 7 -38.02 -6.57 -41.63
CA SER A 7 -37.65 -5.24 -41.12
C SER A 7 -37.56 -5.21 -39.58
N GLN A 8 -38.50 -5.86 -38.89
CA GLN A 8 -38.49 -5.96 -37.43
C GLN A 8 -37.35 -6.82 -36.90
N TYR A 9 -37.04 -7.96 -37.56
CA TYR A 9 -35.88 -8.79 -37.21
C TYR A 9 -34.56 -8.05 -37.41
N ILE A 10 -34.40 -7.33 -38.52
CA ILE A 10 -33.20 -6.51 -38.77
C ILE A 10 -33.08 -5.40 -37.72
N SER A 11 -34.18 -4.71 -37.39
CA SER A 11 -34.19 -3.68 -36.35
C SER A 11 -33.77 -4.23 -34.97
N PHE A 12 -34.26 -5.43 -34.62
CA PHE A 12 -33.90 -6.09 -33.36
C PHE A 12 -32.41 -6.49 -33.31
N ILE A 13 -31.87 -7.02 -34.42
CA ILE A 13 -30.44 -7.34 -34.54
C ILE A 13 -29.59 -6.07 -34.41
N VAL A 14 -29.98 -4.98 -35.08
CA VAL A 14 -29.29 -3.68 -34.98
C VAL A 14 -29.34 -3.14 -33.55
N MET A 15 -30.47 -3.29 -32.85
CA MET A 15 -30.60 -2.88 -31.44
C MET A 15 -29.67 -3.69 -30.52
N ILE A 16 -29.58 -5.01 -30.70
CA ILE A 16 -28.63 -5.85 -29.96
C ILE A 16 -27.19 -5.40 -30.22
N LEU A 17 -26.83 -5.17 -31.49
CA LEU A 17 -25.48 -4.73 -31.86
C LEU A 17 -25.13 -3.36 -31.26
N LEU A 18 -26.08 -2.43 -31.20
CA LEU A 18 -25.88 -1.12 -30.55
C LEU A 18 -25.67 -1.28 -29.04
N ILE A 19 -26.47 -2.13 -28.37
CA ILE A 19 -26.29 -2.43 -26.95
C ILE A 19 -24.91 -3.08 -26.71
N SER A 20 -24.52 -4.07 -27.52
CA SER A 20 -23.22 -4.71 -27.44
C SER A 20 -22.07 -3.73 -27.67
N PHE A 21 -22.22 -2.81 -28.63
CA PHE A 21 -21.22 -1.77 -28.90
C PHE A 21 -21.08 -0.81 -27.72
N ILE A 22 -22.19 -0.32 -27.15
CA ILE A 22 -22.18 0.57 -25.98
C ILE A 22 -21.52 -0.13 -24.79
N VAL A 23 -21.87 -1.40 -24.54
CA VAL A 23 -21.25 -2.21 -23.47
C VAL A 23 -19.75 -2.37 -23.73
N ASN A 24 -19.32 -2.67 -24.96
CA ASN A 24 -17.90 -2.81 -25.27
C ASN A 24 -17.11 -1.51 -25.12
N VAL A 25 -17.68 -0.37 -25.55
CA VAL A 25 -17.06 0.95 -25.34
C VAL A 25 -16.93 1.25 -23.86
N PHE A 26 -17.99 1.03 -23.09
CA PHE A 26 -17.98 1.21 -21.63
C PHE A 26 -16.94 0.31 -20.94
N LEU A 27 -16.86 -0.97 -21.32
CA LEU A 27 -15.85 -1.90 -20.82
C LEU A 27 -14.43 -1.46 -21.21
N SER A 28 -14.23 -0.90 -22.41
CA SER A 28 -12.92 -0.42 -22.85
C SER A 28 -12.42 0.77 -22.04
N PHE A 29 -13.28 1.76 -21.73
CA PHE A 29 -12.92 2.87 -20.87
C PHE A 29 -12.61 2.39 -19.45
N ASN A 30 -13.48 1.54 -18.88
CA ASN A 30 -13.29 1.02 -17.53
C ASN A 30 -12.00 0.17 -17.42
N ASN A 31 -11.61 -0.54 -18.49
CA ASN A 31 -10.34 -1.26 -18.55
C ASN A 31 -9.11 -0.34 -18.61
N GLY A 32 -9.23 0.84 -19.24
CA GLY A 32 -8.18 1.85 -19.28
C GLY A 32 -7.91 2.44 -17.90
N ASP A 33 -8.96 2.96 -17.26
CA ASP A 33 -8.90 3.51 -15.90
C ASP A 33 -8.42 2.47 -14.88
N TYR A 34 -8.88 1.22 -15.04
CA TYR A 34 -8.43 0.10 -14.24
C TYR A 34 -6.92 -0.13 -14.40
N LYS A 35 -6.38 -0.17 -15.63
CA LYS A 35 -4.95 -0.41 -15.85
C LYS A 35 -4.08 0.71 -15.25
N GLU A 36 -4.51 1.96 -15.39
CA GLU A 36 -3.78 3.12 -14.85
C GLU A 36 -3.81 3.15 -13.31
N ARG A 37 -4.99 2.98 -12.70
CA ARG A 37 -5.15 3.05 -11.24
C ARG A 37 -4.72 1.78 -10.51
N ILE A 38 -5.05 0.60 -11.00
CA ILE A 38 -4.74 -0.67 -10.32
C ILE A 38 -3.34 -1.18 -10.66
N GLY A 39 -2.86 -0.90 -11.87
CA GLY A 39 -1.54 -1.34 -12.28
C GLY A 39 -0.46 -0.38 -11.80
N LYS A 40 -0.43 0.80 -12.40
CA LYS A 40 0.67 1.75 -12.23
C LYS A 40 0.67 2.39 -10.85
N LYS A 41 -0.45 3.00 -10.44
CA LYS A 41 -0.52 3.68 -9.13
C LYS A 41 -0.24 2.72 -7.97
N SER A 42 -0.85 1.53 -7.95
CA SER A 42 -0.57 0.54 -6.89
C SER A 42 0.89 0.05 -6.91
N SER A 43 1.53 -0.03 -8.08
CA SER A 43 2.97 -0.29 -8.16
C SER A 43 3.80 0.87 -7.59
N ASP A 44 3.44 2.12 -7.88
CA ASP A 44 4.16 3.29 -7.36
C ASP A 44 4.03 3.38 -5.82
N GLU A 45 2.85 3.11 -5.27
CA GLU A 45 2.64 3.11 -3.81
C GLU A 45 3.46 2.01 -3.09
N LEU A 46 3.64 0.85 -3.71
CA LEU A 46 4.50 -0.21 -3.18
C LEU A 46 5.98 0.18 -3.21
N GLU A 47 6.43 0.85 -4.27
CA GLU A 47 7.80 1.37 -4.39
C GLU A 47 8.08 2.39 -3.29
N ASP A 48 7.13 3.30 -3.06
CA ASP A 48 7.18 4.29 -1.99
C ASP A 48 7.25 3.62 -0.61
N ILE A 49 6.44 2.60 -0.33
CA ILE A 49 6.51 1.85 0.93
C ILE A 49 7.92 1.28 1.15
N ILE A 50 8.53 0.70 0.12
CA ILE A 50 9.87 0.11 0.20
C ILE A 50 10.90 1.18 0.58
N HIS A 51 10.99 2.26 -0.20
CA HIS A 51 11.99 3.32 0.01
C HIS A 51 11.83 4.06 1.34
N ARG A 52 10.58 4.32 1.75
CA ARG A 52 10.29 4.94 3.04
C ARG A 52 10.70 4.03 4.19
N ASN A 53 10.38 2.73 4.09
CA ASN A 53 10.76 1.75 5.10
C ASN A 53 12.30 1.60 5.23
N GLU A 54 13.04 1.62 4.12
CA GLU A 54 14.51 1.61 4.14
C GLU A 54 15.06 2.81 4.93
N THR A 55 14.56 4.02 4.64
CA THR A 55 14.96 5.24 5.34
C THR A 55 14.64 5.18 6.84
N ILE A 56 13.44 4.69 7.19
CA ILE A 56 12.99 4.49 8.57
C ILE A 56 13.93 3.54 9.32
N LYS A 57 14.22 2.38 8.72
CA LYS A 57 15.08 1.34 9.30
C LYS A 57 16.47 1.86 9.64
N ASP A 58 17.05 2.65 8.75
CA ASP A 58 18.38 3.22 8.92
C ASP A 58 18.42 4.21 10.09
N ILE A 59 17.44 5.12 10.17
CA ILE A 59 17.32 6.08 11.28
C ILE A 59 17.11 5.34 12.61
N LEU A 60 16.22 4.34 12.64
CA LEU A 60 15.95 3.55 13.84
C LEU A 60 17.18 2.78 14.31
N THR A 61 17.87 2.13 13.39
CA THR A 61 19.08 1.35 13.70
C THR A 61 20.16 2.24 14.32
N ASN A 62 20.42 3.39 13.71
CA ASN A 62 21.39 4.36 14.22
C ASN A 62 20.97 4.92 15.59
N SER A 63 19.69 5.28 15.74
CA SER A 63 19.16 5.84 16.98
C SER A 63 19.19 4.86 18.15
N ILE A 64 18.91 3.57 17.90
CA ILE A 64 18.97 2.51 18.92
C ILE A 64 20.42 2.27 19.35
N GLN A 65 21.35 2.22 18.39
CA GLN A 65 22.78 1.98 18.69
C GLN A 65 23.39 3.11 19.52
N SER A 66 23.07 4.36 19.17
CA SER A 66 23.55 5.55 19.88
C SER A 66 22.76 5.87 21.15
N LYS A 67 21.61 5.20 21.35
CA LYS A 67 20.61 5.51 22.40
C LYS A 67 20.10 6.95 22.36
N CYS A 68 20.19 7.61 21.21
CA CYS A 68 19.71 8.98 21.03
C CYS A 68 19.27 9.20 19.58
N ILE A 69 18.37 10.16 19.36
CA ILE A 69 17.96 10.59 18.01
C ILE A 69 18.27 12.08 17.84
N LEU A 70 18.80 12.44 16.67
CA LEU A 70 18.94 13.85 16.27
C LEU A 70 17.57 14.42 15.95
N LYS A 71 17.30 15.67 16.31
CA LYS A 71 16.02 16.33 16.00
C LYS A 71 15.70 16.36 14.51
N THR A 72 16.73 16.52 13.66
CA THR A 72 16.59 16.44 12.20
C THR A 72 16.10 15.07 11.76
N ASP A 73 16.66 14.02 12.35
CA ASP A 73 16.27 12.63 12.07
C ASP A 73 14.90 12.31 12.65
N LEU A 74 14.52 12.93 13.78
CA LEU A 74 13.20 12.82 14.38
C LEU A 74 12.11 13.40 13.46
N VAL A 75 12.32 14.60 12.93
CA VAL A 75 11.39 15.20 11.95
C VAL A 75 11.33 14.35 10.69
N LYS A 76 12.49 13.87 10.21
CA LYS A 76 12.59 13.03 9.02
C LYS A 76 11.83 11.72 9.20
N ILE A 77 12.07 10.96 10.26
CA ILE A 77 11.40 9.66 10.48
C ILE A 77 9.89 9.85 10.67
N SER A 78 9.45 10.92 11.35
CA SER A 78 8.01 11.24 11.47
C SER A 78 7.38 11.47 10.10
N SER A 79 8.01 12.29 9.26
CA SER A 79 7.55 12.54 7.90
C SER A 79 7.54 11.27 7.04
N GLN A 80 8.51 10.37 7.20
CA GLN A 80 8.51 9.09 6.51
C GLN A 80 7.33 8.21 6.94
N TYR A 81 6.98 8.16 8.22
CA TYR A 81 5.80 7.42 8.69
C TYR A 81 4.48 8.02 8.23
N ASP A 82 4.36 9.36 8.16
CA ASP A 82 3.18 10.01 7.59
C ASP A 82 2.95 9.55 6.15
N GLN A 83 4.01 9.53 5.35
CA GLN A 83 3.90 9.16 3.95
C GLN A 83 3.77 7.65 3.74
N LEU A 84 4.44 6.83 4.56
CA LEU A 84 4.25 5.38 4.57
C LEU A 84 2.79 5.03 4.84
N TYR A 85 2.16 5.71 5.81
CA TYR A 85 0.73 5.59 6.08
C TYR A 85 -0.12 5.95 4.85
N LEU A 86 0.18 7.06 4.17
CA LEU A 86 -0.55 7.47 2.97
C LEU A 86 -0.45 6.42 1.86
N SER A 87 0.73 5.84 1.64
CA SER A 87 0.90 4.82 0.59
C SER A 87 0.19 3.51 0.91
N VAL A 88 0.24 3.05 2.17
CA VAL A 88 -0.55 1.89 2.61
C VAL A 88 -2.05 2.16 2.42
N TRP A 89 -2.51 3.37 2.75
CA TRP A 89 -3.90 3.76 2.55
C TRP A 89 -4.28 3.87 1.06
N GLY A 90 -3.37 4.35 0.22
CA GLY A 90 -3.52 4.40 -1.23
C GLY A 90 -3.74 3.01 -1.83
N LEU A 91 -2.97 2.01 -1.39
CA LEU A 91 -3.17 0.61 -1.77
C LEU A 91 -4.52 0.04 -1.30
N MET A 92 -5.00 0.43 -0.13
CA MET A 92 -6.33 0.04 0.35
C MET A 92 -7.46 0.65 -0.46
N ASP A 93 -7.32 1.93 -0.84
CA ASP A 93 -8.26 2.62 -1.72
C ASP A 93 -8.29 1.94 -3.10
N ASP A 94 -7.13 1.61 -3.64
CA ASP A 94 -7.01 0.87 -4.89
C ASP A 94 -7.64 -0.53 -4.77
N TYR A 95 -7.50 -1.23 -3.65
CA TYR A 95 -8.18 -2.51 -3.40
C TYR A 95 -9.70 -2.38 -3.32
N SER A 96 -10.18 -1.31 -2.71
CA SER A 96 -11.62 -1.01 -2.63
C SER A 96 -12.19 -0.72 -4.03
N TYR A 97 -11.45 0.03 -4.84
CA TYR A 97 -11.79 0.28 -6.24
C TYR A 97 -11.77 -1.03 -7.06
N TYR A 98 -10.71 -1.83 -6.93
CA TYR A 98 -10.56 -3.14 -7.57
C TYR A 98 -11.77 -4.05 -7.29
N LYS A 99 -12.17 -4.19 -6.02
CA LYS A 99 -13.29 -5.04 -5.61
C LYS A 99 -14.61 -4.58 -6.21
N THR A 100 -14.81 -3.26 -6.30
CA THR A 100 -16.00 -2.65 -6.92
C THR A 100 -16.02 -2.90 -8.42
N SER A 101 -14.89 -2.69 -9.10
CA SER A 101 -14.72 -2.92 -10.54
C SER A 101 -14.86 -4.40 -10.91
N LYS A 102 -14.36 -5.33 -10.08
CA LYS A 102 -14.54 -6.77 -10.28
C LYS A 102 -15.96 -7.26 -10.05
N LYS A 103 -16.68 -6.68 -9.09
CA LYS A 103 -18.11 -7.00 -8.88
C LYS A 103 -18.94 -6.67 -10.13
N LEU A 104 -18.57 -5.63 -10.89
CA LEU A 104 -19.16 -5.33 -12.19
C LEU A 104 -18.81 -6.38 -13.28
N LEU A 105 -17.69 -7.10 -13.13
CA LEU A 105 -17.18 -8.11 -14.08
C LEU A 105 -17.47 -9.56 -13.66
N LEU A 106 -18.25 -9.80 -12.58
CA LEU A 106 -18.67 -11.12 -12.09
C LEU A 106 -17.53 -12.14 -11.88
N LYS A 107 -16.36 -11.69 -11.40
CA LYS A 107 -15.24 -12.57 -11.03
C LYS A 107 -14.96 -12.48 -9.53
N ASP A 108 -15.01 -13.61 -8.82
CA ASP A 108 -14.75 -13.71 -7.38
C ASP A 108 -13.30 -14.16 -7.15
N ASP A 109 -12.53 -13.38 -6.39
CA ASP A 109 -11.23 -13.76 -5.88
C ASP A 109 -10.93 -13.07 -4.54
N GLY A 110 -10.84 -13.88 -3.47
CA GLY A 110 -10.10 -13.61 -2.24
C GLY A 110 -10.33 -12.25 -1.55
N ASN A 111 -10.87 -12.28 -0.33
CA ASN A 111 -10.85 -11.10 0.55
C ASN A 111 -9.44 -10.89 1.15
N ILE A 112 -8.95 -9.65 1.14
CA ILE A 112 -7.85 -9.24 2.02
C ILE A 112 -8.33 -9.31 3.46
N ASN A 113 -7.52 -9.89 4.34
CA ASN A 113 -7.79 -9.92 5.77
C ASN A 113 -7.27 -8.65 6.46
N TYR A 114 -7.97 -7.55 6.24
CA TYR A 114 -7.62 -6.25 6.83
C TYR A 114 -8.53 -5.93 8.01
N ASP A 115 -7.90 -5.58 9.14
CA ASP A 115 -8.56 -5.01 10.31
C ASP A 115 -7.93 -3.65 10.61
N VAL A 116 -8.72 -2.58 10.42
CA VAL A 116 -8.29 -1.19 10.61
C VAL A 116 -7.82 -0.92 12.04
N THR A 117 -8.32 -1.69 13.02
CA THR A 117 -7.94 -1.55 14.43
C THR A 117 -6.55 -2.12 14.74
N ASN A 118 -6.03 -2.95 13.83
CA ASN A 118 -4.72 -3.59 13.92
C ASN A 118 -3.64 -2.90 13.07
N ASP A 119 -3.92 -1.69 12.56
CA ASP A 119 -2.96 -0.94 11.76
C ASP A 119 -1.79 -0.40 12.61
N THR A 120 -0.68 -1.14 12.56
CA THR A 120 0.57 -0.80 13.23
C THR A 120 1.20 0.46 12.64
N VAL A 121 1.07 0.70 11.34
CA VAL A 121 1.63 1.90 10.69
C VAL A 121 0.94 3.15 11.24
N SER A 122 -0.39 3.13 11.37
CA SER A 122 -1.15 4.21 12.04
C SER A 122 -0.73 4.43 13.47
N LYS A 123 -0.58 3.36 14.26
CA LYS A 123 -0.17 3.45 15.67
C LYS A 123 1.22 4.08 15.81
N ILE A 124 2.17 3.67 14.97
CA ILE A 124 3.51 4.24 14.96
C ILE A 124 3.49 5.71 14.55
N LYS A 125 2.76 6.06 13.48
CA LYS A 125 2.60 7.46 13.04
C LYS A 125 2.09 8.35 14.18
N LEU A 126 1.04 7.92 14.87
CA LEU A 126 0.47 8.65 16.01
C LEU A 126 1.47 8.82 17.16
N TYR A 127 2.23 7.76 17.48
CA TYR A 127 3.31 7.84 18.45
C TYR A 127 4.39 8.84 18.02
N MET A 128 4.85 8.77 16.78
CA MET A 128 5.90 9.65 16.25
C MET A 128 5.49 11.12 16.31
N ASN A 129 4.26 11.43 15.92
CA ASN A 129 3.75 12.81 15.99
C ASN A 129 3.76 13.34 17.43
N LYS A 130 3.30 12.55 18.41
CA LYS A 130 3.36 12.92 19.84
C LYS A 130 4.80 13.05 20.34
N PHE A 131 5.69 12.16 19.89
CA PHE A 131 7.10 12.17 20.29
C PHE A 131 7.82 13.41 19.72
N VAL A 132 7.49 13.82 18.49
CA VAL A 132 7.94 15.11 17.90
C VAL A 132 7.43 16.28 18.73
N GLU A 133 6.12 16.36 18.96
CA GLU A 133 5.48 17.47 19.70
C GLU A 133 6.11 17.67 21.09
N SER A 134 6.42 16.56 21.77
CA SER A 134 6.96 16.59 23.13
C SER A 134 8.44 16.94 23.21
N ASN A 135 9.20 16.77 22.12
CA ASN A 135 10.66 16.89 22.16
C ASN A 135 11.25 17.99 21.25
N ILE A 136 10.52 18.49 20.25
CA ILE A 136 11.09 19.41 19.25
C ILE A 136 11.49 20.77 19.86
N SER A 137 10.74 21.23 20.88
CA SER A 137 10.93 22.51 21.56
C SER A 137 11.97 22.49 22.69
N LEU A 138 12.46 21.31 23.09
CA LEU A 138 13.47 21.17 24.14
C LEU A 138 14.81 21.79 23.71
N THR A 139 15.70 22.13 24.64
CA THR A 139 17.03 22.65 24.27
C THR A 139 17.98 21.54 23.81
N GLY A 140 18.85 21.84 22.84
CA GLY A 140 19.80 20.88 22.26
C GLY A 140 19.28 20.14 21.02
N ASP A 141 20.18 19.49 20.30
CA ASP A 141 19.91 18.88 18.99
C ASP A 141 19.68 17.37 19.05
N LYS A 142 19.90 16.76 20.22
CA LYS A 142 19.77 15.33 20.48
C LYS A 142 18.76 15.05 21.57
N ILE A 143 17.98 14.00 21.37
CA ILE A 143 17.01 13.50 22.34
C ILE A 143 17.50 12.12 22.77
N GLU A 144 17.71 11.96 24.07
CA GLU A 144 18.08 10.67 24.66
C GLU A 144 16.86 9.73 24.68
N LEU A 145 17.03 8.51 24.18
CA LEU A 145 15.97 7.49 24.19
C LEU A 145 15.98 6.79 25.56
N LYS A 146 15.08 7.22 26.44
CA LYS A 146 14.88 6.59 27.76
C LYS A 146 14.23 5.22 27.60
N THR A 147 14.11 4.45 28.69
CA THR A 147 13.68 3.04 28.65
C THR A 147 12.44 2.76 27.79
N ASN A 148 11.37 3.56 27.91
CA ASN A 148 10.15 3.36 27.13
C ASN A 148 10.33 3.78 25.66
N ASP A 149 11.02 4.90 25.41
CA ASP A 149 11.30 5.38 24.04
C ASP A 149 12.18 4.38 23.28
N LEU A 150 13.21 3.86 23.95
CA LEU A 150 14.10 2.86 23.39
C LEU A 150 13.34 1.57 23.05
N LEU A 151 12.41 1.13 23.90
CA LEU A 151 11.57 -0.04 23.63
C LEU A 151 10.65 0.20 22.42
N ASN A 152 10.01 1.37 22.33
CA ASN A 152 9.17 1.73 21.18
C ASN A 152 10.00 1.72 19.88
N PHE A 153 11.18 2.35 19.90
CA PHE A 153 12.10 2.38 18.76
C PHE A 153 12.55 0.98 18.36
N GLN A 154 12.86 0.11 19.32
CA GLN A 154 13.18 -1.29 19.05
C GLN A 154 12.03 -2.01 18.34
N LYS A 155 10.78 -1.83 18.79
CA LYS A 155 9.61 -2.44 18.14
C LYS A 155 9.33 -1.88 16.75
N MET A 156 9.51 -0.58 16.56
CA MET A 156 9.46 0.03 15.22
C MET A 156 10.52 -0.58 14.30
N ASN A 157 11.73 -0.83 14.82
CA ASN A 157 12.82 -1.40 14.04
C ASN A 157 12.59 -2.87 13.69
N ASP A 158 12.03 -3.66 14.62
CA ASP A 158 11.64 -5.04 14.37
C ASP A 158 10.60 -5.11 13.23
N PHE A 159 9.55 -4.28 13.30
CA PHE A 159 8.55 -4.16 12.24
C PHE A 159 9.17 -3.76 10.89
N SER A 160 10.05 -2.74 10.90
CA SER A 160 10.69 -2.24 9.69
C SER A 160 11.64 -3.27 9.05
N LYS A 161 12.37 -4.05 9.84
CA LYS A 161 13.22 -5.15 9.37
C LYS A 161 12.41 -6.29 8.76
N GLU A 162 11.25 -6.58 9.33
CA GLU A 162 10.37 -7.62 8.80
C GLU A 162 9.77 -7.22 7.44
N LEU A 163 9.33 -5.96 7.31
CA LEU A 163 8.93 -5.41 6.01
C LEU A 163 10.08 -5.44 5.00
N ASP A 164 11.27 -4.97 5.38
CA ASP A 164 12.45 -4.94 4.51
C ASP A 164 12.83 -6.34 4.00
N SER A 165 12.82 -7.33 4.91
CA SER A 165 13.12 -8.72 4.57
C SER A 165 12.07 -9.29 3.61
N TYR A 166 10.80 -9.03 3.88
CA TYR A 166 9.71 -9.45 3.02
C TYR A 166 9.83 -8.89 1.59
N PHE A 167 10.05 -7.58 1.46
CA PHE A 167 10.16 -6.95 0.14
C PHE A 167 11.39 -7.46 -0.61
N LYS A 168 12.55 -7.55 0.04
CA LYS A 168 13.77 -8.10 -0.58
C LYS A 168 13.60 -9.52 -1.07
N ASP A 169 12.98 -10.38 -0.26
CA ASP A 169 12.69 -11.76 -0.65
C ASP A 169 11.70 -11.82 -1.82
N THR A 170 10.69 -10.97 -1.81
CA THR A 170 9.68 -10.89 -2.85
C THR A 170 10.28 -10.43 -4.17
N ILE A 171 11.07 -9.36 -4.15
CA ILE A 171 11.81 -8.84 -5.32
C ILE A 171 12.73 -9.92 -5.88
N LYS A 172 13.55 -10.54 -5.02
CA LYS A 172 14.49 -11.59 -5.44
C LYS A 172 13.81 -12.79 -6.10
N LYS A 173 12.62 -13.18 -5.62
CA LYS A 173 11.87 -14.32 -6.16
C LYS A 173 11.13 -14.00 -7.46
N ASN A 174 10.71 -12.76 -7.64
CA ASN A 174 9.75 -12.40 -8.69
C ASN A 174 10.30 -11.48 -9.78
N SER A 175 11.43 -10.82 -9.55
CA SER A 175 12.07 -9.94 -10.51
C SER A 175 12.92 -10.71 -11.52
N SER A 176 12.93 -10.25 -12.78
CA SER A 176 13.79 -10.78 -13.84
C SER A 176 15.27 -10.41 -13.66
N ASP A 177 15.57 -9.29 -13.01
CA ASP A 177 16.91 -8.72 -12.84
C ASP A 177 17.31 -8.51 -11.36
N GLY A 178 16.41 -8.88 -10.42
CA GLY A 178 16.62 -8.70 -8.99
C GLY A 178 16.30 -7.30 -8.47
N THR A 179 15.71 -6.43 -9.29
CA THR A 179 15.27 -5.07 -8.94
C THR A 179 13.76 -4.97 -8.82
N TYR A 180 13.27 -3.89 -8.21
CA TYR A 180 11.83 -3.61 -8.17
C TYR A 180 11.25 -3.36 -9.58
N ASP A 181 11.99 -2.70 -10.47
CA ASP A 181 11.57 -2.47 -11.85
C ASP A 181 11.38 -3.78 -12.62
N GLY A 182 12.26 -4.77 -12.41
CA GLY A 182 12.13 -6.09 -13.01
C GLY A 182 10.90 -6.91 -12.55
N MET A 183 10.11 -6.41 -11.59
CA MET A 183 8.82 -6.99 -11.20
C MET A 183 7.59 -6.13 -11.53
N LYS A 184 7.76 -4.90 -12.07
CA LYS A 184 6.64 -3.98 -12.38
C LYS A 184 5.58 -4.61 -13.29
N ASP A 185 5.99 -5.30 -14.36
CA ASP A 185 5.04 -5.97 -15.27
C ASP A 185 4.15 -7.02 -14.56
N LYS A 186 4.68 -7.70 -13.53
CA LYS A 186 3.91 -8.67 -12.72
C LYS A 186 2.94 -7.98 -11.77
N LEU A 187 3.34 -6.83 -11.21
CA LEU A 187 2.49 -6.00 -10.36
C LEU A 187 1.31 -5.47 -11.16
N GLU A 188 1.59 -4.92 -12.34
CA GLU A 188 0.57 -4.29 -13.19
C GLU A 188 -0.38 -5.30 -13.86
N GLY A 189 0.12 -6.50 -14.20
CA GLY A 189 -0.63 -7.46 -15.03
C GLY A 189 -1.40 -8.54 -14.26
N LYS A 190 -1.08 -8.82 -12.99
CA LYS A 190 -1.59 -10.01 -12.28
C LYS A 190 -2.23 -9.74 -10.91
N ASN A 191 -2.53 -8.49 -10.60
CA ASN A 191 -2.99 -8.06 -9.27
C ASN A 191 -2.05 -8.53 -8.14
N TYR A 192 -0.77 -8.78 -8.44
CA TYR A 192 0.21 -9.31 -7.48
C TYR A 192 0.47 -8.32 -6.34
N TRP A 193 0.20 -7.03 -6.58
CA TRP A 193 0.21 -5.99 -5.57
C TRP A 193 -0.80 -6.26 -4.43
N ILE A 194 -1.91 -6.97 -4.67
CA ILE A 194 -2.89 -7.38 -3.65
C ILE A 194 -2.26 -8.37 -2.67
N ASP A 195 -1.51 -9.35 -3.20
CA ASP A 195 -0.77 -10.30 -2.37
C ASP A 195 0.27 -9.58 -1.52
N MET A 196 0.92 -8.56 -2.08
CA MET A 196 1.88 -7.74 -1.34
C MET A 196 1.22 -6.91 -0.25
N LEU A 197 0.10 -6.25 -0.55
CA LEU A 197 -0.70 -5.53 0.44
C LEU A 197 -1.15 -6.46 1.58
N ASN A 198 -1.63 -7.66 1.25
CA ASN A 198 -2.06 -8.64 2.25
C ASN A 198 -0.89 -9.07 3.16
N ASN A 199 0.31 -9.21 2.61
CA ASN A 199 1.50 -9.51 3.41
C ASN A 199 1.95 -8.34 4.29
N VAL A 200 1.84 -7.09 3.82
CA VAL A 200 2.04 -5.90 4.66
C VAL A 200 1.09 -5.93 5.86
N PHE A 201 -0.18 -6.30 5.67
CA PHE A 201 -1.12 -6.46 6.78
C PHE A 201 -0.81 -7.65 7.69
N ASN A 202 -0.40 -8.79 7.13
CA ASN A 202 0.04 -9.92 7.94
C ASN A 202 1.22 -9.55 8.85
N ILE A 203 2.16 -8.74 8.35
CA ILE A 203 3.26 -8.21 9.16
C ILE A 203 2.73 -7.22 10.19
N SER A 204 1.90 -6.25 9.79
CA SER A 204 1.27 -5.29 10.71
C SER A 204 0.55 -5.97 11.88
N ASN A 205 -0.22 -7.03 11.60
CA ASN A 205 -0.99 -7.77 12.60
C ASN A 205 -0.12 -8.45 13.67
N LYS A 206 1.15 -8.77 13.39
CA LYS A 206 2.06 -9.34 14.39
C LYS A 206 2.43 -8.34 15.49
N TYR A 207 2.32 -7.05 15.20
CA TYR A 207 2.67 -5.96 16.12
C TYR A 207 1.43 -5.23 16.66
N SER A 208 0.22 -5.64 16.28
CA SER A 208 -1.01 -4.91 16.59
C SER A 208 -1.30 -4.78 18.09
N ASN A 209 -0.87 -5.77 18.88
CA ASN A 209 -1.04 -5.80 20.32
C ASN A 209 0.00 -4.97 21.09
N PHE A 210 1.03 -4.44 20.41
CA PHE A 210 2.01 -3.58 21.05
C PHE A 210 1.45 -2.16 21.20
N GLU A 211 1.49 -1.64 22.42
CA GLU A 211 1.10 -0.26 22.71
C GLU A 211 2.34 0.65 22.66
N PHE A 212 2.40 1.51 21.65
CA PHE A 212 3.40 2.58 21.58
C PHE A 212 3.05 3.67 22.59
N LYS A 213 3.82 3.74 23.68
CA LYS A 213 3.60 4.68 24.78
C LYS A 213 4.34 5.98 24.53
N ALA A 214 3.60 7.09 24.44
CA ALA A 214 4.16 8.44 24.45
C ALA A 214 4.50 8.87 25.88
#